data_AF-A0A970DX10-F1
#
_entry.id   AF-A0A970DX10-F1
#
_cell.length_a   1.000
_cell.length_b   1.000
_cell.length_c   1.000
_cell.angle_alpha   90.00
_cell.angle_beta   90.00
_cell.angle_gamma   90.00
#
_symmetry.space_group_name_H-M   'P 1'
#
loop_
_entity.id
_entity.type
_entity.pdbx_description
1 polymer ?
#
loop_
_entity_poly.entity_id
_entity_poly.type
_entity_poly.pdbx_seq_one_letter_code
_entity_poly.pdbx_strand_id
1 'polypeptide(L)'
;MTQRPLDPRKELILKVVTDDYIESAEPVGSRTIARKYNLGLSPATIRNEMADLEESGYLKQPHVSAGRIPSQRGYRYYVDVLMQQQVLNEEEQEFIRLYFEDRSRQMDTILQQTVKILAQLTRYPSLMLGPTLQPSIFKHVQL
;
A
#
# COMPACT_ATOMS: atom_id res chain seq x y z
N MET A 1 -0.75 5.03 16.67
CA MET A 1 -1.08 6.47 16.74
C MET A 1 -2.25 6.73 15.82
N THR A 2 -3.45 6.89 16.38
CA THR A 2 -4.68 7.09 15.58
C THR A 2 -4.70 8.52 15.07
N GLN A 3 -4.49 8.73 13.76
CA GLN A 3 -4.59 10.06 13.16
C GLN A 3 -6.05 10.53 13.21
N ARG A 4 -6.26 11.83 13.45
CA ARG A 4 -7.58 12.46 13.38
C ARG A 4 -8.11 12.33 11.95
N PRO A 5 -9.37 11.90 11.73
CA PRO A 5 -9.89 11.71 10.39
C PRO A 5 -9.94 13.05 9.64
N LEU A 6 -9.51 13.03 8.38
CA LEU A 6 -9.63 14.15 7.47
C LEU A 6 -11.12 14.37 7.10
N ASP A 7 -11.44 15.57 6.61
CA ASP A 7 -12.76 15.81 6.02
C ASP A 7 -12.97 14.89 4.80
N PRO A 8 -14.18 14.34 4.57
CA PRO A 8 -14.44 13.40 3.46
C PRO A 8 -13.99 13.91 2.09
N ARG A 9 -14.05 15.21 1.84
CA ARG A 9 -13.56 15.79 0.57
C ARG A 9 -12.05 15.72 0.46
N LYS A 10 -11.34 16.05 1.56
CA LYS A 10 -9.87 15.96 1.62
C LYS A 10 -9.40 14.52 1.52
N GLU A 11 -10.12 13.58 2.10
CA GLU A 11 -9.88 12.15 1.91
C GLU A 11 -10.02 11.73 0.45
N LEU A 12 -11.11 12.14 -0.21
CA LEU A 12 -11.34 11.82 -1.61
C LEU A 12 -10.23 12.38 -2.51
N ILE A 13 -9.81 13.64 -2.30
CA ILE A 13 -8.74 14.27 -3.08
C ILE A 13 -7.39 13.60 -2.80
N LEU A 14 -7.06 13.32 -1.53
CA LEU A 14 -5.83 12.61 -1.18
C LEU A 14 -5.80 11.21 -1.79
N LYS A 15 -6.91 10.48 -1.73
CA LYS A 15 -7.05 9.14 -2.33
C LYS A 15 -6.75 9.21 -3.83
N VAL A 16 -7.45 10.09 -4.53
CA VAL A 16 -7.35 10.21 -5.98
C VAL A 16 -5.96 10.67 -6.45
N VAL A 17 -5.35 11.62 -5.75
CA VAL A 17 -3.95 12.03 -6.02
C VAL A 17 -3.00 10.85 -5.83
N THR A 18 -3.19 10.08 -4.76
CA THR A 18 -2.30 8.95 -4.43
C THR A 18 -2.47 7.80 -5.41
N ASP A 19 -3.71 7.47 -5.80
CA ASP A 19 -4.03 6.46 -6.82
C ASP A 19 -3.37 6.81 -8.16
N ASP A 20 -3.57 8.05 -8.65
CA ASP A 20 -3.03 8.52 -9.93
C ASP A 20 -1.50 8.58 -9.91
N TYR A 21 -0.89 8.94 -8.77
CA TYR A 21 0.56 8.94 -8.62
C TYR A 21 1.17 7.54 -8.53
N ILE A 22 0.50 6.57 -7.87
CA ILE A 22 0.94 5.16 -7.86
C ILE A 22 0.93 4.59 -9.28
N GLU A 23 -0.07 4.94 -10.08
CA GLU A 23 -0.22 4.46 -11.46
C GLU A 23 0.78 5.12 -12.42
N SER A 24 0.99 6.43 -12.32
CA SER A 24 1.75 7.22 -13.31
C SER A 24 3.18 7.57 -12.89
N ALA A 25 3.48 7.57 -11.60
CA ALA A 25 4.69 8.17 -11.01
C ALA A 25 4.91 9.67 -11.34
N GLU A 26 3.87 10.39 -11.81
CA GLU A 26 3.95 11.78 -12.24
C GLU A 26 3.16 12.74 -11.32
N PRO A 27 3.64 13.96 -11.03
CA PRO A 27 2.93 14.92 -10.18
C PRO A 27 1.52 15.24 -10.68
N VAL A 28 0.52 15.10 -9.80
CA VAL A 28 -0.89 15.13 -10.18
C VAL A 28 -1.45 16.56 -10.08
N GLY A 29 -2.02 17.05 -11.18
CA GLY A 29 -2.62 18.39 -11.26
C GLY A 29 -4.13 18.40 -11.03
N SER A 30 -4.67 19.52 -10.55
CA SER A 30 -6.11 19.65 -10.27
C SER A 30 -6.99 19.46 -11.51
N ARG A 31 -6.51 19.87 -12.69
CA ARG A 31 -7.20 19.66 -13.98
C ARG A 31 -7.28 18.17 -14.34
N THR A 32 -6.22 17.41 -14.07
CA THR A 32 -6.18 15.96 -14.28
C THR A 32 -7.24 15.28 -13.43
N ILE A 33 -7.28 15.62 -12.14
CA ILE A 33 -8.26 15.08 -11.19
C ILE A 33 -9.69 15.41 -11.61
N ALA A 34 -9.97 16.68 -11.90
CA ALA A 34 -11.31 17.13 -12.30
C ALA A 34 -11.84 16.37 -13.53
N ARG A 35 -10.95 16.07 -14.49
CA ARG A 35 -11.31 15.39 -15.74
C ARG A 35 -11.41 13.87 -15.58
N LYS A 36 -10.44 13.23 -14.90
CA LYS A 36 -10.33 11.76 -14.81
C LYS A 36 -11.36 11.17 -13.83
N TYR A 37 -11.67 11.87 -12.73
CA TYR A 37 -12.45 11.30 -11.63
C TYR A 37 -13.85 11.90 -11.46
N ASN A 38 -14.23 12.88 -12.29
CA ASN A 38 -15.56 13.51 -12.33
C ASN A 38 -16.18 13.80 -10.94
N LEU A 39 -15.38 14.40 -10.04
CA LEU A 39 -15.74 14.60 -8.63
C LEU A 39 -16.83 15.66 -8.39
N GLY A 40 -17.39 16.28 -9.44
CA GLY A 40 -18.30 17.43 -9.33
C GLY A 40 -17.64 18.71 -8.80
N LEU A 41 -16.30 18.76 -8.75
CA LEU A 41 -15.51 19.88 -8.24
C LEU A 41 -14.77 20.59 -9.36
N SER A 42 -14.66 21.92 -9.27
CA SER A 42 -13.87 22.70 -10.22
C SER A 42 -12.36 22.48 -10.01
N PRO A 43 -11.52 22.64 -11.05
CA PRO A 43 -10.06 22.60 -10.89
C PRO A 43 -9.51 23.61 -9.90
N ALA A 44 -10.19 24.74 -9.68
CA ALA A 44 -9.81 25.73 -8.68
C ALA A 44 -10.08 25.22 -7.26
N THR A 45 -11.26 24.64 -7.03
CA THR A 45 -11.62 24.03 -5.74
C THR A 45 -10.64 22.91 -5.37
N ILE A 46 -10.34 22.01 -6.30
CA ILE A 46 -9.39 20.92 -6.08
C ILE A 46 -7.98 21.47 -5.80
N ARG A 47 -7.55 22.53 -6.48
CA ARG A 47 -6.25 23.17 -6.21
C ARG A 47 -6.17 23.70 -4.78
N ASN A 48 -7.23 24.31 -4.27
CA ASN A 48 -7.28 24.81 -2.89
C ASN A 48 -7.21 23.66 -1.88
N GLU A 49 -8.03 22.62 -2.06
CA GLU A 49 -8.01 21.46 -1.16
C GLU A 49 -6.65 20.73 -1.18
N MET A 50 -5.99 20.66 -2.34
CA MET A 50 -4.62 20.13 -2.44
C MET A 50 -3.58 21.03 -1.75
N ALA A 51 -3.79 22.34 -1.72
CA ALA A 51 -2.93 23.27 -0.98
C ALA A 51 -3.10 23.08 0.53
N ASP A 52 -4.33 22.94 1.02
CA ASP A 52 -4.61 22.61 2.43
C ASP A 52 -3.98 21.28 2.84
N LEU A 53 -4.06 20.27 1.97
CA LEU A 53 -3.44 18.96 2.18
C LEU A 53 -1.91 19.04 2.18
N GLU A 54 -1.32 19.94 1.39
CA GLU A 54 0.12 20.21 1.44
C GLU A 54 0.52 20.89 2.75
N GLU A 55 -0.20 21.94 3.17
CA GLU A 55 0.06 22.65 4.42
C GLU A 55 -0.08 21.70 5.63
N SER A 56 -1.04 20.78 5.56
CA SER A 56 -1.24 19.73 6.57
C SER A 56 -0.21 18.59 6.47
N GLY A 57 0.68 18.61 5.48
CA GLY A 57 1.77 17.66 5.29
C GLY A 57 1.40 16.32 4.67
N TYR A 58 0.21 16.17 4.07
CA TYR A 58 -0.22 14.94 3.36
C TYR A 58 0.23 14.94 1.90
N LEU A 59 0.30 16.10 1.27
CA LEU A 59 0.84 16.28 -0.09
C LEU A 59 2.09 17.16 -0.08
N LYS A 60 2.81 17.21 -1.19
CA LYS A 60 3.92 18.15 -1.42
C LYS A 60 4.04 18.54 -2.90
N GLN A 61 4.54 19.75 -3.20
CA GLN A 61 5.10 20.06 -4.53
C GLN A 61 6.54 19.57 -4.63
N PRO A 62 6.89 18.83 -5.69
CA PRO A 62 8.31 18.63 -6.01
C PRO A 62 8.95 19.91 -6.57
N HIS A 63 8.24 20.69 -7.41
CA HIS A 63 8.73 21.93 -8.01
C HIS A 63 7.59 22.96 -8.17
N VAL A 64 7.92 24.26 -8.28
CA VAL A 64 6.96 25.39 -8.25
C VAL A 64 5.84 25.30 -9.30
N SER A 65 6.09 24.67 -10.45
CA SER A 65 5.10 24.50 -11.53
C SER A 65 4.44 23.11 -11.56
N ALA A 66 4.93 22.16 -10.76
CA ALA A 66 4.47 20.78 -10.78
C ALA A 66 3.12 20.62 -10.08
N GLY A 67 2.44 19.50 -10.36
CA GLY A 67 1.31 19.02 -9.55
C GLY A 67 1.73 18.64 -8.14
N ARG A 68 0.88 17.89 -7.44
CA ARG A 68 1.15 17.38 -6.10
C ARG A 68 1.46 15.90 -6.11
N ILE A 69 2.32 15.49 -5.17
CA ILE A 69 2.62 14.09 -4.90
C ILE A 69 2.34 13.79 -3.43
N PRO A 70 1.95 12.55 -3.09
CA PRO A 70 1.82 12.14 -1.70
C PRO A 70 3.14 12.28 -0.94
N SER A 71 3.06 12.82 0.27
CA SER A 71 4.15 12.78 1.24
C SER A 71 4.21 11.40 1.90
N GLN A 72 5.22 11.16 2.74
CA GLN A 72 5.27 9.93 3.54
C GLN A 72 4.04 9.79 4.46
N ARG A 73 3.56 10.90 5.01
CA ARG A 73 2.33 10.95 5.82
C ARG A 73 1.08 10.73 4.96
N GLY A 74 1.05 11.30 3.76
CA GLY A 74 0.01 11.04 2.75
C GLY A 74 -0.13 9.55 2.45
N TYR A 75 0.97 8.90 2.09
CA TYR A 75 1.01 7.47 1.85
C TYR A 75 0.59 6.64 3.06
N ARG A 76 1.05 7.00 4.26
CA ARG A 76 0.66 6.29 5.48
C ARG A 76 -0.85 6.37 5.70
N TYR A 77 -1.44 7.56 5.59
CA TYR A 77 -2.89 7.73 5.72
C TYR A 77 -3.65 6.98 4.62
N TYR A 78 -3.14 7.01 3.40
CA TYR A 78 -3.71 6.25 2.30
C TYR A 78 -3.77 4.76 2.62
N VAL A 79 -2.66 4.15 3.01
CA VAL A 79 -2.61 2.70 3.35
C VAL A 79 -3.49 2.36 4.55
N ASP A 80 -3.47 3.21 5.58
CA ASP A 80 -4.16 2.92 6.84
C ASP A 80 -5.68 3.16 6.76
N VAL A 81 -6.16 4.07 5.91
CA VAL A 81 -7.55 4.57 5.92
C VAL A 81 -8.25 4.52 4.56
N LEU A 82 -7.55 4.83 3.45
CA LEU A 82 -8.20 5.09 2.15
C LEU A 82 -8.08 3.93 1.14
N MET A 83 -7.04 3.10 1.30
CA MET A 83 -6.74 2.00 0.40
C MET A 83 -7.79 0.90 0.60
N GLN A 84 -8.46 0.54 -0.49
CA GLN A 84 -9.34 -0.62 -0.47
C GLN A 84 -8.49 -1.89 -0.45
N GLN A 85 -8.86 -2.85 0.40
CA GLN A 85 -8.22 -4.16 0.38
C GLN A 85 -8.55 -4.84 -0.95
N GLN A 86 -7.51 -5.11 -1.74
CA GLN A 86 -7.67 -5.96 -2.91
C GLN A 86 -7.97 -7.39 -2.44
N VAL A 87 -9.04 -7.97 -2.99
CA VAL A 87 -9.37 -9.37 -2.80
C VAL A 87 -8.60 -10.15 -3.86
N LEU A 88 -7.92 -11.22 -3.44
CA LEU A 88 -7.21 -12.12 -4.37
C LEU A 88 -8.20 -12.71 -5.37
N ASN A 89 -7.83 -12.70 -6.65
CA ASN A 89 -8.64 -13.32 -7.69
C ASN A 89 -8.58 -14.87 -7.59
N GLU A 90 -9.47 -15.56 -8.29
CA GLU A 90 -9.58 -17.03 -8.20
C GLU A 90 -8.28 -17.74 -8.62
N GLU A 91 -7.57 -17.21 -9.62
CA GLU A 91 -6.29 -17.76 -10.10
C GLU A 91 -5.19 -17.63 -9.04
N GLU A 92 -5.08 -16.47 -8.39
CA GLU A 92 -4.13 -16.22 -7.31
C GLU A 92 -4.43 -17.11 -6.10
N GLN A 93 -5.70 -17.28 -5.77
CA GLN A 93 -6.11 -18.18 -4.68
C GLN A 93 -5.78 -19.64 -5.00
N GLU A 94 -6.02 -20.08 -6.24
CA GLU A 94 -5.69 -21.43 -6.68
C GLU A 94 -4.18 -21.66 -6.72
N PHE A 95 -3.43 -20.69 -7.23
CA PHE A 95 -1.97 -20.71 -7.22
C PHE A 95 -1.43 -20.90 -5.80
N ILE A 96 -1.95 -20.13 -4.83
CA ILE A 96 -1.57 -20.28 -3.41
C ILE A 96 -1.94 -21.69 -2.92
N ARG A 97 -3.15 -22.19 -3.19
CA ARG A 97 -3.59 -23.52 -2.75
C ARG A 97 -2.67 -24.63 -3.24
N LEU A 98 -2.45 -24.72 -4.55
CA LEU A 98 -1.61 -25.75 -5.19
C LEU A 98 -0.18 -25.73 -4.64
N TYR A 99 0.36 -24.56 -4.33
CA TYR A 99 1.72 -24.44 -3.80
C TYR A 99 1.89 -25.07 -2.40
N PHE A 100 0.80 -25.10 -1.61
CA PHE A 100 0.77 -25.62 -0.23
C PHE A 100 0.12 -27.01 -0.08
N GLU A 101 -0.27 -27.69 -1.16
CA GLU A 101 -0.96 -29.00 -1.09
C GLU A 101 -0.11 -30.14 -0.48
N ASP A 102 1.21 -30.03 -0.51
CA ASP A 102 2.12 -31.04 0.02
C ASP A 102 2.28 -30.92 1.54
N ARG A 103 1.43 -31.66 2.26
CA ARG A 103 1.37 -31.68 3.74
C ARG A 103 2.54 -32.39 4.43
N SER A 104 3.48 -32.97 3.66
CA SER A 104 4.63 -33.71 4.20
C SER A 104 5.84 -32.83 4.54
N ARG A 105 5.73 -31.52 4.29
CA ARG A 105 6.86 -30.58 4.36
C ARG A 105 7.19 -30.16 5.79
N GLN A 106 8.50 -30.12 6.07
CA GLN A 106 9.04 -29.55 7.30
C GLN A 106 8.73 -28.05 7.38
N MET A 107 8.62 -27.51 8.60
CA MET A 107 8.29 -26.09 8.85
C MET A 107 9.17 -25.14 8.03
N ASP A 108 10.48 -25.41 7.96
CA ASP A 108 11.44 -24.58 7.20
C ASP A 108 11.09 -24.48 5.71
N THR A 109 10.60 -25.57 5.12
CA THR A 109 10.20 -25.59 3.71
C THR A 109 8.96 -24.73 3.48
N ILE A 110 7.97 -24.77 4.39
CA ILE A 110 6.75 -23.95 4.31
C ILE A 110 7.10 -22.46 4.39
N LEU A 111 8.00 -22.08 5.30
CA LEU A 111 8.47 -20.70 5.47
C LEU A 111 9.16 -20.20 4.20
N GLN A 112 10.09 -20.98 3.64
CA GLN A 112 10.77 -20.63 2.39
C GLN A 112 9.80 -20.48 1.21
N GLN A 113 8.78 -21.33 1.13
CA GLN A 113 7.79 -21.28 0.06
C GLN A 113 6.89 -20.06 0.16
N THR A 114 6.47 -19.71 1.38
CA THR A 114 5.68 -18.48 1.63
C THR A 114 6.41 -17.24 1.12
N VAL A 115 7.71 -17.12 1.43
CA VAL A 115 8.53 -15.99 0.96
C VAL A 115 8.62 -15.95 -0.56
N LYS A 116 8.78 -17.10 -1.22
CA LYS A 116 8.83 -17.19 -2.69
C LYS A 116 7.51 -16.77 -3.35
N ILE A 117 6.38 -17.25 -2.83
CA ILE A 117 5.05 -16.89 -3.33
C ILE A 117 4.83 -15.38 -3.18
N LEU A 118 5.13 -14.80 -2.01
CA LEU A 118 5.00 -13.37 -1.78
C LEU A 118 5.84 -12.56 -2.77
N ALA A 119 7.09 -12.98 -3.02
CA ALA A 119 7.94 -12.31 -3.98
C ALA A 119 7.40 -12.40 -5.42
N GLN A 120 6.82 -13.54 -5.80
CA GLN A 120 6.25 -13.74 -7.13
C GLN A 120 4.96 -12.94 -7.34
N LEU A 121 4.03 -13.00 -6.39
CA LEU A 121 2.73 -12.30 -6.50
C LEU A 121 2.90 -10.79 -6.45
N THR A 122 3.73 -10.29 -5.53
CA THR A 122 3.91 -8.85 -5.35
C THR A 122 4.94 -8.25 -6.31
N ARG A 123 5.84 -9.08 -6.88
CA ARG A 123 7.03 -8.66 -7.63
C ARG A 123 8.01 -7.82 -6.81
N TYR A 124 8.01 -7.96 -5.48
CA TYR A 124 8.93 -7.30 -4.57
C TYR A 124 9.84 -8.29 -3.83
N PRO A 125 11.05 -7.88 -3.42
CA PRO A 125 11.86 -8.64 -2.48
C PRO A 125 11.04 -8.93 -1.22
N SER A 126 10.93 -10.21 -0.88
CA SER A 126 10.21 -10.67 0.31
C SER A 126 11.20 -11.31 1.28
N LEU A 127 11.01 -11.04 2.57
CA LEU A 127 11.83 -11.57 3.65
C LEU A 127 10.90 -12.05 4.77
N MET A 128 11.29 -13.13 5.42
CA MET A 128 10.66 -13.62 6.63
C MET A 128 11.68 -13.67 7.76
N LEU A 129 11.29 -13.17 8.93
CA LEU A 129 12.05 -13.35 10.16
C LEU A 129 11.62 -14.68 10.79
N GLY A 130 12.58 -15.59 10.95
CA GLY A 130 12.35 -16.86 11.64
C GLY A 130 12.03 -16.66 13.12
N PRO A 131 11.52 -17.71 13.80
CA PRO A 131 11.19 -17.61 15.22
C PRO A 131 12.43 -17.24 16.04
N THR A 132 12.27 -16.29 16.96
CA THR A 132 13.32 -15.98 17.94
C THR A 132 13.46 -17.18 18.87
N LEU A 133 14.61 -17.86 18.82
CA LEU A 133 14.91 -18.95 19.75
C LEU A 133 14.96 -18.39 21.17
N GLN A 134 13.86 -18.53 21.90
CA GLN A 134 13.88 -18.40 23.35
C GLN A 134 14.79 -19.50 23.91
N PRO A 135 15.48 -19.28 25.05
CA PRO A 135 16.29 -20.32 25.67
C PRO A 135 15.45 -21.59 25.87
N SER A 136 15.75 -22.60 25.06
CA SER A 136 14.95 -23.82 24.94
C SER A 136 15.73 -24.97 25.56
N ILE A 137 15.04 -25.81 26.32
CA ILE A 137 15.62 -27.02 26.91
C ILE A 137 15.45 -28.14 25.88
N PHE A 138 16.55 -28.77 25.45
CA PHE A 138 16.47 -29.91 24.55
C PHE A 138 15.72 -31.06 25.24
N LYS A 139 14.56 -31.43 24.71
CA LYS A 139 13.75 -32.54 25.23
C LYS A 139 14.26 -33.91 24.78
N HIS A 140 14.87 -33.98 23.59
CA HIS A 140 15.35 -35.23 23.02
C HIS A 140 16.43 -34.93 21.98
N VAL A 141 17.49 -35.74 21.97
CA VAL A 141 18.55 -35.72 20.95
C VAL A 141 18.70 -37.15 20.43
N GLN A 142 18.70 -37.29 19.11
CA GLN A 142 18.86 -38.57 18.43
C GLN A 142 19.98 -38.42 17.40
N LEU A 143 20.89 -39.41 17.35
CA LEU A 143 22.07 -39.45 16.48
C LEU A 143 21.86 -40.45 15.35
#